data_AF-A0A1N7EKS5-F1
#
_entry.id   AF-A0A1N7EKS5-F1
#
_cell.length_a   1.000
_cell.length_b   1.000
_cell.length_c   1.000
_cell.angle_alpha   90.00
_cell.angle_beta   90.00
_cell.angle_gamma   90.00
#
_symmetry.space_group_name_H-M   'P 1'
#
loop_
_entity.id
_entity.type
_entity.pdbx_description
1 polymer ?
#
loop_
_entity_poly.entity_id
_entity_poly.type
_entity_poly.pdbx_seq_one_letter_code
_entity_poly.pdbx_strand_id
1 'polypeptide(L)'
;MGIGSTAFWPSFNQGDDDPASHYNRRHRPWAPRDHDHSGQNGSTSHLGKSSPVRSITVNELEVAQQSNIVIVSALPVVSGSGTRTDPYVSPSQTGGMQEAFERLDAIGGGVIYYPSGYYGSGTSAWKIDLAEYDNLRNNWAIYGDGLESSRIQCGTESGNGIQIHDSAGTAMFYTEIVGVRFEGDCGDFTFVWGSDDLADAYNSCWSRFSTSNSNPDGTGACQLNFILNSYHYGVHNAAGGIGVEMRRVQFSGIEGSFSSGENADDTALRVREYSFANHFRYLNIEATHHGIHIADSRAIYNIFQNAYFANVRGTAVIQDIDENGPRFPASAEQGTYFHNPFVAGAVENIVEHTGGTLYVDGSSRKWPSATQQTFEGDRYGGNYRDASSFEFEPRSTPPEHQLGRIALADGQSWDPDADGYPELVISNGTEWIELTDLSSSAS
;
A
#
# COMPACT_ATOMS: atom_id res chain seq x y z
N MET A 1 -17.27 -42.85 -8.26
CA MET A 1 -17.62 -41.83 -9.27
C MET A 1 -18.96 -41.25 -8.86
N GLY A 2 -19.16 -39.98 -8.52
CA GLY A 2 -18.24 -38.89 -8.18
C GLY A 2 -18.74 -38.24 -6.88
N ILE A 3 -17.80 -37.69 -6.11
CA ILE A 3 -18.05 -37.08 -4.80
C ILE A 3 -17.96 -35.57 -5.02
N GLY A 4 -19.00 -34.84 -4.61
CA GLY A 4 -19.06 -33.38 -4.65
C GLY A 4 -18.28 -32.75 -3.51
N SER A 5 -17.65 -31.62 -3.78
CA SER A 5 -17.04 -30.73 -2.79
C SER A 5 -17.84 -29.43 -2.71
N THR A 6 -18.56 -29.27 -1.60
CA THR A 6 -19.15 -28.00 -1.15
C THR A 6 -18.11 -27.23 -0.35
N ALA A 7 -17.77 -26.01 -0.78
CA ALA A 7 -16.91 -25.10 -0.04
C ALA A 7 -17.67 -24.55 1.18
N PHE A 8 -17.04 -24.66 2.34
CA PHE A 8 -17.56 -24.30 3.65
C PHE A 8 -17.14 -22.86 3.98
N TRP A 9 -18.11 -21.96 4.18
CA TRP A 9 -17.93 -20.61 4.70
C TRP A 9 -18.23 -20.62 6.21
N PRO A 10 -17.47 -19.94 7.09
CA PRO A 10 -17.95 -19.64 8.43
C PRO A 10 -18.82 -18.39 8.40
N SER A 11 -20.07 -18.54 8.85
CA SER A 11 -21.00 -17.44 9.11
C SER A 11 -20.60 -16.66 10.34
N PHE A 12 -20.45 -15.33 10.22
CA PHE A 12 -20.46 -14.42 11.36
C PHE A 12 -21.90 -14.29 11.88
N ASN A 13 -22.21 -14.97 12.99
CA ASN A 13 -23.41 -14.69 13.77
C ASN A 13 -23.01 -13.81 14.97
N GLN A 14 -23.55 -12.59 14.99
CA GLN A 14 -23.73 -11.81 16.21
C GLN A 14 -24.83 -12.48 17.06
N GLY A 15 -24.56 -12.65 18.35
CA GLY A 15 -25.51 -13.11 19.35
C GLY A 15 -24.88 -13.05 20.73
N ASP A 16 -25.52 -12.27 21.61
CA ASP A 16 -25.08 -11.84 22.93
C ASP A 16 -24.95 -12.96 24.00
N ASP A 17 -24.30 -12.55 25.09
CA ASP A 17 -24.28 -13.12 26.46
C ASP A 17 -23.35 -14.32 26.77
N ASP A 18 -22.14 -14.02 27.26
CA ASP A 18 -21.67 -14.58 28.55
C ASP A 18 -20.58 -13.67 29.19
N PRO A 19 -20.61 -13.39 30.51
CA PRO A 19 -19.73 -12.45 31.18
C PRO A 19 -18.49 -13.14 31.77
N ALA A 20 -17.41 -12.35 31.89
CA ALA A 20 -16.22 -12.61 32.68
C ALA A 20 -15.24 -13.72 32.20
N SER A 21 -14.17 -13.28 31.55
CA SER A 21 -12.85 -13.68 32.05
C SER A 21 -11.87 -12.50 31.98
N HIS A 22 -11.36 -12.15 33.16
CA HIS A 22 -10.38 -11.11 33.38
C HIS A 22 -9.05 -11.47 32.69
N TYR A 23 -8.67 -10.74 31.64
CA TYR A 23 -7.28 -10.62 31.23
C TYR A 23 -6.76 -9.21 31.47
N ASN A 24 -5.70 -9.18 32.25
CA ASN A 24 -5.10 -8.05 32.94
C ASN A 24 -4.45 -7.07 31.93
N ARG A 25 -5.01 -5.87 31.76
CA ARG A 25 -4.51 -4.79 30.87
C ARG A 25 -3.24 -4.07 31.39
N ARG A 26 -2.33 -4.77 32.08
CA ARG A 26 -1.08 -4.19 32.57
C ARG A 26 0.08 -5.12 32.23
N HIS A 27 0.89 -4.67 31.26
CA HIS A 27 2.16 -5.21 30.73
C HIS A 27 2.10 -5.59 29.24
N ARG A 28 2.22 -4.57 28.39
CA ARG A 28 2.81 -4.68 27.05
C ARG A 28 3.86 -3.56 26.91
N PRO A 29 5.17 -3.86 26.80
CA PRO A 29 6.21 -2.84 26.71
C PRO A 29 6.39 -2.19 25.32
N TRP A 30 5.71 -2.68 24.28
CA TRP A 30 6.12 -2.46 22.88
C TRP A 30 5.12 -1.73 21.99
N ALA A 31 4.18 -0.96 22.57
CA ALA A 31 3.37 -0.04 21.79
C ALA A 31 3.73 1.40 22.17
N PRO A 32 4.09 2.29 21.21
CA PRO A 32 4.06 3.72 21.45
C PRO A 32 2.69 4.10 22.01
N ARG A 33 2.65 4.82 23.14
CA ARG A 33 1.39 5.22 23.79
C ARG A 33 0.72 6.44 23.16
N ASP A 34 1.30 6.99 22.10
CA ASP A 34 0.79 8.19 21.44
C ASP A 34 0.29 7.86 20.03
N HIS A 35 -0.78 7.06 19.96
CA HIS A 35 -1.68 7.08 18.81
C HIS A 35 -2.98 7.74 19.25
N ASP A 36 -2.93 9.07 19.36
CA ASP A 36 -4.14 9.87 19.43
C ASP A 36 -4.73 9.95 18.01
N HIS A 37 -5.86 9.26 17.81
CA HIS A 37 -6.66 9.32 16.59
C HIS A 37 -7.72 10.44 16.64
N SER A 38 -7.66 11.36 17.61
CA SER A 38 -8.51 12.54 17.61
C SER A 38 -7.85 13.64 16.78
N GLY A 39 -8.42 13.91 15.61
CA GLY A 39 -8.09 15.07 14.77
C GLY A 39 -8.55 16.38 15.41
N GLN A 40 -8.20 16.65 16.67
CA GLN A 40 -8.48 17.90 17.37
C GLN A 40 -7.19 18.55 17.82
N ASN A 41 -6.67 19.47 17.00
CA ASN A 41 -6.21 20.81 17.38
C ASN A 41 -5.35 21.42 16.26
N GLY A 42 -5.95 22.34 15.52
CA GLY A 42 -5.21 23.35 14.77
C GLY A 42 -4.58 24.40 15.70
N SER A 43 -3.79 25.29 15.11
CA SER A 43 -3.14 26.50 15.67
C SER A 43 -1.63 26.41 15.87
N THR A 44 -0.92 26.95 14.89
CA THR A 44 0.44 27.46 14.98
C THR A 44 0.47 28.73 15.85
N SER A 45 0.77 28.58 17.15
CA SER A 45 1.53 29.55 17.96
C SER A 45 1.32 29.31 19.45
N HIS A 46 2.19 28.54 20.09
CA HIS A 46 2.63 28.77 21.48
C HIS A 46 3.81 27.83 21.79
N LEU A 47 5.04 28.32 21.54
CA LEU A 47 6.25 27.71 22.09
C LEU A 47 6.28 27.96 23.60
N GLY A 48 5.64 27.06 24.36
CA GLY A 48 5.92 26.89 25.77
C GLY A 48 7.36 26.40 25.94
N LYS A 49 8.13 27.06 26.80
CA LYS A 49 9.50 26.65 27.16
C LYS A 49 9.46 25.23 27.72
N SER A 50 9.75 24.22 26.90
CA SER A 50 10.04 22.87 27.38
C SER A 50 11.45 22.85 27.95
N SER A 51 11.58 22.28 29.15
CA SER A 51 12.89 21.92 29.71
C SER A 51 13.62 21.02 28.71
N PRO A 52 14.95 21.17 28.54
CA PRO A 52 15.70 20.33 27.60
C PRO A 52 15.44 18.86 27.94
N VAL A 53 14.90 18.13 26.97
CA VAL A 53 14.75 16.68 27.05
C VAL A 53 16.17 16.13 27.23
N ARG A 54 16.40 15.49 28.37
CA ARG A 54 17.66 14.80 28.65
C ARG A 54 17.86 13.80 27.50
N SER A 55 18.95 13.94 26.74
CA SER A 55 19.32 12.95 25.75
C SER A 55 19.54 11.63 26.49
N ILE A 56 18.64 10.67 26.29
CA ILE A 56 18.85 9.30 26.73
C ILE A 56 20.06 8.81 25.94
N THR A 57 21.19 8.63 26.61
CA THR A 57 22.36 8.01 25.99
C THR A 57 22.02 6.57 25.64
N VAL A 58 22.42 6.10 24.45
CA VAL A 58 22.21 4.74 23.90
C VAL A 58 22.56 3.62 24.90
N ASN A 59 23.38 3.90 25.91
CA ASN A 59 23.76 2.96 26.97
C ASN A 59 22.67 2.71 28.03
N GLU A 60 21.58 3.49 28.06
CA GLU A 60 20.47 3.36 29.03
C GLU A 60 19.25 2.61 28.46
N LEU A 61 19.25 2.25 27.17
CA LEU A 61 18.33 1.26 26.59
C LEU A 61 18.83 -0.14 26.99
N GLU A 62 18.10 -0.74 27.92
CA GLU A 62 18.47 -1.90 28.73
C GLU A 62 19.03 -3.09 27.91
N VAL A 63 19.99 -3.81 28.51
CA VAL A 63 20.63 -5.06 28.04
C VAL A 63 19.62 -6.15 27.59
N ALA A 64 18.36 -6.06 28.00
CA ALA A 64 17.27 -6.95 27.56
C ALA A 64 16.62 -6.54 26.22
N GLN A 65 16.81 -5.30 25.75
CA GLN A 65 16.36 -4.85 24.43
C GLN A 65 17.44 -5.06 23.35
N GLN A 66 18.72 -5.06 23.75
CA GLN A 66 19.82 -5.45 22.86
C GLN A 66 19.83 -6.95 22.54
N SER A 67 19.17 -7.80 23.34
CA SER A 67 19.24 -9.26 23.16
C SER A 67 18.45 -9.77 21.95
N ASN A 68 17.48 -9.01 21.44
CA ASN A 68 16.56 -9.44 20.37
C ASN A 68 16.79 -8.68 19.06
N ILE A 69 17.96 -8.05 18.91
CA ILE A 69 18.37 -7.42 17.66
C ILE A 69 19.55 -8.20 17.10
N VAL A 70 19.40 -8.72 15.89
CA VAL A 70 20.47 -9.38 15.15
C VAL A 70 21.05 -8.39 14.15
N ILE A 71 22.20 -7.82 14.50
CA ILE A 71 22.95 -6.92 13.62
C ILE A 71 23.73 -7.78 12.61
N VAL A 72 23.32 -7.74 11.35
CA VAL A 72 23.82 -8.66 10.32
C VAL A 72 25.33 -8.54 10.12
N SER A 73 25.87 -7.33 10.05
CA SER A 73 27.32 -7.10 9.89
C SER A 73 28.16 -7.49 11.10
N ALA A 74 27.54 -7.73 12.25
CA ALA A 74 28.21 -8.18 13.47
C ALA A 74 28.08 -9.70 13.70
N LEU A 75 27.38 -10.43 12.82
CA LEU A 75 27.33 -11.88 12.89
C LEU A 75 28.74 -12.47 12.69
N PRO A 76 29.21 -13.41 13.54
CA PRO A 76 30.58 -13.93 13.45
C PRO A 76 30.94 -14.59 12.10
N VAL A 77 29.93 -15.06 11.37
CA VAL A 77 30.06 -15.71 10.07
C VAL A 77 30.01 -14.73 8.89
N VAL A 78 29.60 -13.48 9.14
CA VAL A 78 29.58 -12.42 8.13
C VAL A 78 30.95 -11.78 8.05
N SER A 79 31.44 -11.56 6.82
CA SER A 79 32.75 -10.98 6.53
C SER A 79 32.64 -9.92 5.43
N GLY A 80 33.69 -9.12 5.23
CA GLY A 80 33.69 -7.98 4.31
C GLY A 80 33.64 -6.63 5.02
N SER A 81 33.84 -5.55 4.28
CA SER A 81 33.83 -4.18 4.80
C SER A 81 32.52 -3.42 4.57
N GLY A 82 31.55 -4.03 3.89
CA GLY A 82 30.25 -3.42 3.60
C GLY A 82 30.31 -2.35 2.50
N THR A 83 31.39 -2.32 1.71
CA THR A 83 31.51 -1.41 0.57
C THR A 83 31.00 -2.09 -0.70
N ARG A 84 30.70 -1.32 -1.75
CA ARG A 84 30.20 -1.87 -3.02
C ARG A 84 31.15 -2.91 -3.65
N THR A 85 32.46 -2.75 -3.46
CA THR A 85 33.49 -3.64 -4.01
C THR A 85 33.91 -4.75 -3.04
N ASP A 86 33.48 -4.67 -1.79
CA ASP A 86 33.75 -5.65 -0.74
C ASP A 86 32.53 -5.71 0.20
N PRO A 87 31.40 -6.26 -0.30
CA PRO A 87 30.14 -6.30 0.43
C PRO A 87 30.23 -7.27 1.62
N TYR A 88 29.32 -7.12 2.58
CA TYR A 88 29.13 -8.10 3.63
C TYR A 88 28.59 -9.41 3.04
N VAL A 89 29.32 -10.51 3.22
CA VAL A 89 28.96 -11.84 2.71
C VAL A 89 28.93 -12.87 3.83
N SER A 90 28.09 -13.89 3.69
CA SER A 90 27.94 -15.00 4.62
C SER A 90 28.13 -16.35 3.92
N PRO A 91 28.34 -17.47 4.65
CA PRO A 91 28.51 -18.80 4.07
C PRO A 91 27.30 -19.28 3.25
N SER A 92 26.07 -18.94 3.68
CA SER A 92 24.86 -19.21 2.89
C SER A 92 24.76 -18.39 1.60
N GLN A 93 25.64 -17.38 1.44
CA GLN A 93 25.59 -16.39 0.39
C GLN A 93 24.33 -15.52 0.40
N THR A 94 23.55 -15.53 1.50
CA THR A 94 22.30 -14.75 1.63
C THR A 94 22.52 -13.34 2.20
N GLY A 95 23.73 -12.80 2.07
CA GLY A 95 24.10 -11.53 2.70
C GLY A 95 23.88 -11.50 4.22
N GLY A 96 23.92 -12.67 4.87
CA GLY A 96 23.65 -12.85 6.30
C GLY A 96 22.17 -13.01 6.67
N MET A 97 21.24 -13.03 5.71
CA MET A 97 19.80 -13.10 5.98
C MET A 97 19.41 -14.43 6.63
N GLN A 98 19.79 -15.55 6.03
CA GLN A 98 19.47 -16.88 6.55
C GLN A 98 20.06 -17.05 7.97
N GLU A 99 21.32 -16.68 8.16
CA GLU A 99 21.95 -16.78 9.48
C GLU A 99 21.29 -15.86 10.51
N ALA A 100 20.74 -14.72 10.09
CA ALA A 100 19.97 -13.84 10.97
C ALA A 100 18.60 -14.41 11.33
N PHE A 101 17.89 -15.03 10.38
CA PHE A 101 16.64 -15.75 10.66
C PHE A 101 16.88 -16.93 11.61
N GLU A 102 17.88 -17.78 11.34
CA GLU A 102 18.27 -18.88 12.24
C GLU A 102 18.60 -18.37 13.66
N ARG A 103 19.30 -17.23 13.75
CA ARG A 103 19.62 -16.61 15.04
C ARG A 103 18.38 -16.07 15.75
N LEU A 104 17.47 -15.41 15.02
CA LEU A 104 16.21 -14.93 15.58
C LEU A 104 15.36 -16.09 16.09
N ASP A 105 15.28 -17.19 15.34
CA ASP A 105 14.49 -18.35 15.74
C ASP A 105 14.99 -18.92 17.06
N ALA A 106 16.32 -19.08 17.18
CA ALA A 106 16.97 -19.56 18.39
C ALA A 106 16.74 -18.68 19.64
N ILE A 107 16.43 -17.39 19.47
CA ILE A 107 16.15 -16.46 20.57
C ILE A 107 14.65 -16.15 20.75
N GLY A 108 13.78 -16.74 19.93
CA GLY A 108 12.33 -16.59 20.01
C GLY A 108 11.75 -15.38 19.26
N GLY A 109 12.51 -14.80 18.33
CA GLY A 109 12.11 -13.67 17.50
C GLY A 109 12.80 -12.34 17.84
N GLY A 110 12.50 -11.31 17.04
CA GLY A 110 13.13 -10.00 17.18
C GLY A 110 13.29 -9.26 15.86
N VAL A 111 14.36 -8.45 15.77
CA VAL A 111 14.64 -7.58 14.62
C VAL A 111 15.94 -8.01 13.96
N ILE A 112 15.90 -8.25 12.66
CA ILE A 112 17.09 -8.29 11.81
C ILE A 112 17.43 -6.86 11.44
N TYR A 113 18.61 -6.40 11.82
CA TYR A 113 19.07 -5.05 11.52
C TYR A 113 20.23 -5.08 10.53
N TYR A 114 20.04 -4.40 9.40
CA TYR A 114 21.03 -4.13 8.36
C TYR A 114 21.54 -2.70 8.48
N PRO A 115 22.68 -2.45 9.16
CA PRO A 115 23.35 -1.16 9.09
C PRO A 115 23.63 -0.69 7.65
N SER A 116 24.01 0.57 7.50
CA SER A 116 24.48 1.12 6.23
C SER A 116 25.61 0.27 5.65
N GLY A 117 25.45 -0.17 4.40
CA GLY A 117 26.41 -1.02 3.71
C GLY A 117 25.78 -1.82 2.58
N TYR A 118 26.64 -2.57 1.89
CA TYR A 118 26.26 -3.54 0.86
C TYR A 118 26.33 -4.95 1.44
N TYR A 119 25.32 -5.77 1.20
CA TYR A 119 25.19 -7.14 1.71
C TYR A 119 24.91 -8.10 0.56
N GLY A 120 25.49 -9.28 0.59
CA GLY A 120 25.35 -10.28 -0.48
C GLY A 120 26.28 -10.01 -1.67
N SER A 121 26.50 -11.03 -2.50
CA SER A 121 27.33 -10.95 -3.70
C SER A 121 26.55 -10.51 -4.94
N GLY A 122 25.22 -10.47 -4.88
CA GLY A 122 24.36 -10.22 -6.04
C GLY A 122 24.30 -11.38 -7.03
N THR A 123 24.70 -12.60 -6.63
CA THR A 123 24.78 -13.77 -7.54
C THR A 123 24.01 -14.99 -7.05
N SER A 124 23.35 -14.89 -5.89
CA SER A 124 22.59 -15.97 -5.28
C SER A 124 21.12 -15.56 -5.12
N ALA A 125 20.24 -16.53 -5.37
CA ALA A 125 18.81 -16.46 -5.02
C ALA A 125 18.58 -16.96 -3.60
N TRP A 126 17.68 -16.32 -2.86
CA TRP A 126 17.43 -16.61 -1.45
C TRP A 126 15.95 -16.95 -1.26
N LYS A 127 15.69 -17.97 -0.47
CA LYS A 127 14.34 -18.37 -0.10
C LYS A 127 14.28 -18.57 1.41
N ILE A 128 13.47 -17.76 2.08
CA ILE A 128 13.17 -17.88 3.50
C ILE A 128 11.75 -18.42 3.62
N ASP A 129 11.65 -19.69 4.02
CA ASP A 129 10.37 -20.33 4.32
C ASP A 129 10.13 -20.30 5.83
N LEU A 130 9.20 -19.45 6.27
CA LEU A 130 8.88 -19.25 7.69
C LEU A 130 8.35 -20.51 8.36
N ALA A 131 7.85 -21.49 7.60
CA ALA A 131 7.43 -22.78 8.14
C ALA A 131 8.60 -23.63 8.67
N GLU A 132 9.83 -23.31 8.28
CA GLU A 132 11.06 -23.95 8.77
C GLU A 132 11.54 -23.39 10.13
N TYR A 133 10.89 -22.34 10.64
CA TYR A 133 11.28 -21.66 11.88
C TYR A 133 10.15 -21.72 12.93
N ASP A 134 10.35 -22.52 13.97
CA ASP A 134 9.33 -22.81 14.98
C ASP A 134 8.82 -21.55 15.72
N ASN A 135 9.69 -20.54 15.89
CA ASN A 135 9.42 -19.40 16.76
C ASN A 135 9.12 -18.10 16.01
N LEU A 136 9.33 -18.08 14.69
CA LEU A 136 9.40 -16.82 13.97
C LEU A 136 8.07 -16.27 13.48
N ARG A 137 7.06 -17.10 13.17
CA ARG A 137 5.71 -16.69 12.69
C ARG A 137 5.49 -15.16 12.58
N ASN A 138 4.98 -14.53 13.64
CA ASN A 138 4.71 -13.08 13.73
C ASN A 138 5.81 -12.28 14.45
N ASN A 139 6.92 -12.93 14.82
CA ASN A 139 7.95 -12.41 15.72
C ASN A 139 9.23 -12.02 14.98
N TRP A 140 9.10 -11.42 13.79
CA TRP A 140 10.24 -10.96 13.03
C TRP A 140 9.96 -9.62 12.35
N ALA A 141 11.02 -8.83 12.22
CA ALA A 141 11.05 -7.60 11.44
C ALA A 141 12.43 -7.41 10.82
N ILE A 142 12.50 -6.66 9.72
CA ILE A 142 13.74 -6.30 9.03
C ILE A 142 13.86 -4.78 9.00
N TYR A 143 14.89 -4.24 9.65
CA TYR A 143 15.18 -2.80 9.65
C TYR A 143 16.54 -2.49 9.01
N GLY A 144 16.63 -1.33 8.39
CA GLY A 144 17.88 -0.73 7.93
C GLY A 144 17.92 0.78 8.09
N ASP A 145 19.07 1.37 7.79
CA ASP A 145 19.34 2.80 7.97
C ASP A 145 18.66 3.69 6.91
N GLY A 146 18.22 3.10 5.79
CA GLY A 146 17.56 3.83 4.73
C GLY A 146 17.61 3.12 3.37
N LEU A 147 16.70 3.52 2.49
CA LEU A 147 16.49 2.93 1.15
C LEU A 147 17.72 3.01 0.23
N GLU A 148 18.68 3.90 0.47
CA GLU A 148 19.93 3.95 -0.31
C GLU A 148 21.17 3.65 0.54
N SER A 149 20.97 3.30 1.81
CA SER A 149 22.02 3.08 2.80
C SER A 149 22.21 1.59 3.08
N SER A 150 21.13 0.84 3.31
CA SER A 150 21.16 -0.59 3.60
C SER A 150 20.77 -1.39 2.36
N ARG A 151 21.78 -1.81 1.58
CA ARG A 151 21.61 -2.38 0.25
C ARG A 151 21.89 -3.88 0.25
N ILE A 152 20.86 -4.67 -0.01
CA ILE A 152 20.86 -6.13 0.01
C ILE A 152 20.84 -6.63 -1.43
N GLN A 153 21.93 -7.29 -1.82
CA GLN A 153 22.23 -7.68 -3.19
C GLN A 153 22.00 -9.18 -3.39
N CYS A 154 21.00 -9.51 -4.19
CA CYS A 154 20.68 -10.87 -4.65
C CYS A 154 20.83 -10.96 -6.17
N GLY A 155 20.80 -12.17 -6.73
CA GLY A 155 20.79 -12.32 -8.19
C GLY A 155 20.75 -13.75 -8.65
N THR A 156 20.10 -13.98 -9.77
CA THR A 156 20.03 -15.29 -10.43
C THR A 156 19.55 -15.08 -11.86
N GLU A 157 20.21 -15.73 -12.82
CA GLU A 157 19.78 -15.68 -14.23
C GLU A 157 18.38 -16.31 -14.43
N SER A 158 17.95 -17.18 -13.52
CA SER A 158 16.63 -17.80 -13.52
C SER A 158 16.01 -17.75 -12.13
N GLY A 159 14.78 -17.26 -12.00
CA GLY A 159 14.07 -17.24 -10.71
C GLY A 159 14.07 -15.88 -9.99
N ASN A 160 13.45 -15.87 -8.82
CA ASN A 160 13.40 -14.72 -7.93
C ASN A 160 14.75 -14.48 -7.23
N GLY A 161 15.07 -13.22 -6.94
CA GLY A 161 16.22 -12.83 -6.14
C GLY A 161 16.06 -13.22 -4.67
N ILE A 162 15.04 -12.68 -4.00
CA ILE A 162 14.70 -13.00 -2.61
C ILE A 162 13.21 -13.31 -2.52
N GLN A 163 12.87 -14.42 -1.86
CA GLN A 163 11.50 -14.77 -1.53
C GLN A 163 11.37 -15.02 -0.02
N ILE A 164 10.40 -14.36 0.61
CA ILE A 164 10.01 -14.62 2.00
C ILE A 164 8.54 -15.05 2.01
N HIS A 165 8.25 -16.27 2.46
CA HIS A 165 6.90 -16.82 2.49
C HIS A 165 6.75 -17.87 3.60
N ASP A 166 5.56 -18.42 3.79
CA ASP A 166 5.27 -19.56 4.67
C ASP A 166 4.62 -20.70 3.87
N SER A 167 5.34 -21.80 3.63
CA SER A 167 4.79 -22.93 2.84
C SER A 167 3.67 -23.69 3.55
N ALA A 168 3.49 -23.51 4.86
CA ALA A 168 2.38 -24.09 5.60
C ALA A 168 1.08 -23.31 5.43
N GLY A 169 1.09 -22.16 4.75
CA GLY A 169 -0.08 -21.30 4.54
C GLY A 169 -0.57 -20.63 5.83
N THR A 170 0.33 -20.43 6.79
CA THR A 170 0.00 -19.71 8.03
C THR A 170 -0.21 -18.24 7.73
N ALA A 171 -1.27 -17.65 8.30
CA ALA A 171 -1.45 -16.21 8.31
C ALA A 171 -0.45 -15.52 9.25
N MET A 172 0.27 -14.52 8.73
CA MET A 172 1.25 -13.71 9.42
C MET A 172 0.68 -12.33 9.79
N PHE A 173 1.10 -11.80 10.93
CA PHE A 173 0.60 -10.53 11.46
C PHE A 173 1.72 -9.63 11.94
N TYR A 174 1.54 -8.32 11.76
CA TYR A 174 2.39 -7.27 12.34
C TYR A 174 3.88 -7.33 11.92
N THR A 175 4.16 -7.99 10.80
CA THR A 175 5.50 -7.99 10.19
C THR A 175 5.87 -6.59 9.70
N GLU A 176 7.14 -6.23 9.88
CA GLU A 176 7.68 -4.96 9.39
C GLU A 176 8.95 -5.13 8.55
N ILE A 177 9.03 -4.39 7.44
CA ILE A 177 10.21 -4.29 6.59
C ILE A 177 10.47 -2.81 6.29
N VAL A 178 11.51 -2.22 6.87
CA VAL A 178 11.73 -0.76 6.87
C VAL A 178 13.18 -0.41 6.59
N GLY A 179 13.41 0.56 5.71
CA GLY A 179 14.72 1.19 5.56
C GLY A 179 15.77 0.31 4.86
N VAL A 180 15.34 -0.63 4.02
CA VAL A 180 16.22 -1.50 3.24
C VAL A 180 15.92 -1.40 1.74
N ARG A 181 16.93 -1.69 0.94
CA ARG A 181 16.82 -1.87 -0.52
C ARG A 181 17.23 -3.26 -0.91
N PHE A 182 16.36 -3.95 -1.62
CA PHE A 182 16.69 -5.19 -2.31
C PHE A 182 17.08 -4.85 -3.75
N GLU A 183 18.21 -5.35 -4.23
CA GLU A 183 18.66 -5.09 -5.58
C GLU A 183 19.35 -6.29 -6.19
N GLY A 184 19.26 -6.42 -7.51
CA GLY A 184 19.86 -7.57 -8.18
C GLY A 184 19.62 -7.60 -9.68
N ASP A 185 20.33 -8.53 -10.31
CA ASP A 185 20.11 -8.95 -11.70
C ASP A 185 19.36 -10.29 -11.65
N CYS A 186 18.03 -10.25 -11.78
CA CYS A 186 17.16 -11.41 -11.51
C CYS A 186 16.29 -11.75 -12.73
N GLY A 187 16.20 -13.03 -13.08
CA GLY A 187 15.32 -13.52 -14.15
C GLY A 187 13.82 -13.30 -13.88
N ASP A 188 13.38 -13.44 -12.63
CA ASP A 188 11.99 -13.14 -12.23
C ASP A 188 11.92 -11.82 -11.46
N PHE A 189 11.46 -11.83 -10.20
CA PHE A 189 11.39 -10.64 -9.34
C PHE A 189 12.62 -10.52 -8.44
N THR A 190 13.12 -9.30 -8.21
CA THR A 190 14.17 -9.09 -7.19
C THR A 190 13.68 -9.47 -5.80
N PHE A 191 12.45 -9.11 -5.45
CA PHE A 191 11.87 -9.42 -4.15
C PHE A 191 10.41 -9.88 -4.25
N VAL A 192 10.11 -11.02 -3.63
CA VAL A 192 8.76 -11.58 -3.51
C VAL A 192 8.40 -11.73 -2.03
N TRP A 193 7.30 -11.12 -1.63
CA TRP A 193 6.75 -11.25 -0.29
C TRP A 193 5.43 -12.02 -0.34
N GLY A 194 5.41 -13.20 0.30
CA GLY A 194 4.32 -14.15 0.30
C GLY A 194 4.42 -15.20 -0.81
N SER A 195 3.61 -16.25 -0.71
CA SER A 195 3.61 -17.41 -1.57
C SER A 195 2.90 -17.14 -2.90
N ASP A 196 3.38 -17.77 -3.97
CA ASP A 196 2.79 -17.61 -5.31
C ASP A 196 1.39 -18.21 -5.44
N ASP A 197 1.07 -19.23 -4.64
CA ASP A 197 -0.26 -19.83 -4.55
C ASP A 197 -1.21 -19.07 -3.61
N LEU A 198 -0.74 -17.98 -3.00
CA LEU A 198 -1.51 -17.08 -2.13
C LEU A 198 -2.12 -17.82 -0.93
N ALA A 199 -1.33 -18.71 -0.32
CA ALA A 199 -1.72 -19.51 0.83
C ALA A 199 -1.42 -18.80 2.16
N ASP A 200 -0.40 -17.94 2.23
CA ASP A 200 0.07 -17.26 3.43
C ASP A 200 -0.31 -15.77 3.46
N ALA A 201 -1.43 -15.44 4.12
CA ALA A 201 -1.86 -14.06 4.23
C ALA A 201 -0.96 -13.26 5.19
N TYR A 202 -0.45 -12.10 4.77
CA TYR A 202 0.21 -11.13 5.65
C TYR A 202 -0.75 -10.01 6.01
N ASN A 203 -0.98 -9.78 7.29
CA ASN A 203 -2.05 -8.90 7.76
C ASN A 203 -1.54 -7.84 8.74
N SER A 204 -2.03 -6.61 8.63
CA SER A 204 -1.70 -5.52 9.55
C SER A 204 -0.20 -5.23 9.60
N CYS A 205 0.44 -5.31 8.44
CA CYS A 205 1.87 -5.09 8.26
C CYS A 205 2.19 -3.63 7.96
N TRP A 206 3.43 -3.24 8.26
CA TRP A 206 3.96 -1.93 7.91
C TRP A 206 5.23 -2.10 7.09
N SER A 207 5.31 -1.46 5.92
CA SER A 207 6.48 -1.60 5.06
C SER A 207 6.92 -0.28 4.45
N ARG A 208 8.24 -0.09 4.41
CA ARG A 208 8.95 1.03 3.77
C ARG A 208 10.28 0.53 3.22
N PHE A 209 10.29 0.00 2.00
CA PHE A 209 11.49 -0.54 1.36
C PHE A 209 11.54 -0.21 -0.12
N SER A 210 12.68 -0.44 -0.76
CA SER A 210 12.84 -0.26 -2.19
C SER A 210 13.35 -1.52 -2.87
N THR A 211 13.02 -1.70 -4.14
CA THR A 211 13.51 -2.80 -4.96
C THR A 211 14.09 -2.31 -6.27
N SER A 212 15.06 -3.04 -6.81
CA SER A 212 15.68 -2.73 -8.10
C SER A 212 16.09 -3.99 -8.84
N ASN A 213 15.43 -4.27 -9.97
CA ASN A 213 15.88 -5.31 -10.90
C ASN A 213 16.63 -4.68 -12.07
N SER A 214 17.90 -5.01 -12.24
CA SER A 214 18.70 -4.53 -13.37
C SER A 214 18.56 -5.36 -14.64
N ASN A 215 17.89 -6.51 -14.57
CA ASN A 215 17.70 -7.39 -15.72
C ASN A 215 16.63 -6.81 -16.66
N PRO A 216 16.97 -6.41 -17.91
CA PRO A 216 15.97 -5.93 -18.87
C PRO A 216 15.01 -7.04 -19.35
N ASP A 217 15.42 -8.30 -19.25
CA ASP A 217 14.61 -9.47 -19.58
C ASP A 217 13.92 -10.07 -18.32
N GLY A 218 14.06 -9.41 -17.17
CA GLY A 218 13.49 -9.85 -15.90
C GLY A 218 11.97 -9.68 -15.84
N THR A 219 11.30 -10.47 -15.00
CA THR A 219 9.84 -10.34 -14.82
C THR A 219 9.46 -9.06 -14.07
N GLY A 220 10.23 -8.65 -13.06
CA GLY A 220 9.97 -7.39 -12.36
C GLY A 220 10.87 -7.09 -11.16
N ALA A 221 10.57 -6.04 -10.39
CA ALA A 221 11.36 -5.67 -9.21
C ALA A 221 10.73 -6.12 -7.89
N CYS A 222 9.41 -5.99 -7.73
CA CYS A 222 8.72 -6.43 -6.51
C CYS A 222 7.44 -7.19 -6.83
N GLN A 223 7.17 -8.27 -6.09
CA GLN A 223 5.88 -8.95 -6.06
C GLN A 223 5.37 -9.01 -4.61
N LEU A 224 4.13 -8.56 -4.40
CA LEU A 224 3.43 -8.58 -3.12
C LEU A 224 2.23 -9.52 -3.21
N ASN A 225 2.27 -10.61 -2.44
CA ASN A 225 1.28 -11.69 -2.45
C ASN A 225 0.49 -11.70 -1.15
N PHE A 226 -0.84 -11.65 -1.26
CA PHE A 226 -1.78 -11.83 -0.15
C PHE A 226 -1.57 -10.90 1.07
N ILE A 227 -1.34 -9.61 0.80
CA ILE A 227 -1.10 -8.59 1.84
C ILE A 227 -2.42 -7.85 2.17
N LEU A 228 -2.83 -7.84 3.44
CA LEU A 228 -4.12 -7.33 3.91
C LEU A 228 -3.95 -6.31 5.03
N ASN A 229 -4.89 -5.37 5.15
CA ASN A 229 -4.95 -4.34 6.19
C ASN A 229 -3.60 -3.64 6.47
N SER A 230 -2.78 -3.44 5.43
CA SER A 230 -1.37 -3.04 5.60
C SER A 230 -1.09 -1.63 5.07
N TYR A 231 0.04 -1.07 5.45
CA TYR A 231 0.58 0.17 4.87
C TYR A 231 1.89 -0.11 4.13
N HIS A 232 2.08 0.53 2.98
CA HIS A 232 3.26 0.39 2.17
C HIS A 232 3.76 1.72 1.60
N TYR A 233 5.03 2.03 1.82
CA TYR A 233 5.78 3.01 1.03
C TYR A 233 6.85 2.28 0.24
N GLY A 234 6.84 2.42 -1.10
CA GLY A 234 7.71 1.66 -1.98
C GLY A 234 8.46 2.52 -2.99
N VAL A 235 9.72 2.21 -3.27
CA VAL A 235 10.40 2.66 -4.49
C VAL A 235 10.83 1.44 -5.29
N HIS A 236 10.14 1.14 -6.38
CA HIS A 236 10.30 -0.12 -7.11
C HIS A 236 10.62 0.14 -8.58
N ASN A 237 11.83 -0.25 -8.97
CA ASN A 237 12.36 0.04 -10.29
C ASN A 237 12.79 -1.26 -10.99
N ALA A 238 12.20 -1.55 -12.14
CA ALA A 238 12.64 -2.65 -12.99
C ALA A 238 13.26 -2.10 -14.30
N ALA A 239 14.33 -2.74 -14.79
CA ALA A 239 14.90 -2.40 -16.10
C ALA A 239 14.02 -2.87 -17.27
N GLY A 240 13.19 -3.88 -17.04
CA GLY A 240 12.12 -4.37 -17.91
C GLY A 240 11.08 -5.15 -17.09
N GLY A 241 9.96 -5.52 -17.70
CA GLY A 241 8.87 -6.23 -17.04
C GLY A 241 8.03 -5.32 -16.13
N ILE A 242 7.91 -5.67 -14.85
CA ILE A 242 6.98 -5.01 -13.92
C ILE A 242 7.73 -4.32 -12.78
N GLY A 243 7.47 -3.04 -12.52
CA GLY A 243 8.02 -2.34 -11.35
C GLY A 243 7.57 -3.01 -10.05
N VAL A 244 6.26 -3.03 -9.82
CA VAL A 244 5.63 -3.78 -8.73
C VAL A 244 4.38 -4.52 -9.20
N GLU A 245 4.28 -5.79 -8.84
CA GLU A 245 3.09 -6.61 -9.02
C GLU A 245 2.42 -6.87 -7.67
N MET A 246 1.11 -6.63 -7.60
CA MET A 246 0.29 -6.86 -6.41
C MET A 246 -0.77 -7.91 -6.71
N ARG A 247 -0.81 -8.97 -5.88
CA ARG A 247 -1.75 -10.09 -6.00
C ARG A 247 -2.50 -10.29 -4.68
N ARG A 248 -3.83 -10.28 -4.72
CA ARG A 248 -4.67 -10.47 -3.51
C ARG A 248 -4.37 -9.43 -2.41
N VAL A 249 -4.57 -8.14 -2.69
CA VAL A 249 -4.12 -7.07 -1.76
C VAL A 249 -5.23 -6.16 -1.25
N GLN A 250 -5.05 -5.71 -0.01
CA GLN A 250 -5.84 -4.67 0.65
C GLN A 250 -4.92 -3.82 1.54
N PHE A 251 -4.66 -2.59 1.13
CA PHE A 251 -3.81 -1.63 1.82
C PHE A 251 -4.62 -0.42 2.29
N SER A 252 -4.42 -0.02 3.54
CA SER A 252 -4.96 1.23 4.09
C SER A 252 -4.25 2.48 3.54
N GLY A 253 -3.04 2.30 2.99
CA GLY A 253 -2.27 3.32 2.29
C GLY A 253 -1.12 2.70 1.49
N ILE A 254 -0.97 3.12 0.24
CA ILE A 254 0.15 2.78 -0.65
C ILE A 254 0.71 4.08 -1.21
N GLU A 255 2.00 4.32 -1.00
CA GLU A 255 2.69 5.53 -1.44
C GLU A 255 4.03 5.19 -2.09
N GLY A 256 4.59 6.14 -2.84
CA GLY A 256 5.96 6.08 -3.31
C GLY A 256 6.11 6.23 -4.82
N SER A 257 7.09 5.54 -5.41
CA SER A 257 7.49 5.72 -6.80
C SER A 257 7.74 4.40 -7.49
N PHE A 258 7.04 4.13 -8.59
CA PHE A 258 7.18 2.89 -9.36
C PHE A 258 7.60 3.20 -10.80
N SER A 259 8.56 2.44 -11.30
CA SER A 259 9.02 2.51 -12.68
C SER A 259 9.33 1.12 -13.22
N SER A 260 9.20 0.96 -14.53
CA SER A 260 9.69 -0.20 -15.28
C SER A 260 10.39 0.27 -16.56
N GLY A 261 10.84 -0.66 -17.39
CA GLY A 261 11.43 -0.37 -18.70
C GLY A 261 10.49 0.34 -19.67
N GLU A 262 11.01 0.57 -20.88
CA GLU A 262 10.34 1.33 -21.94
C GLU A 262 9.78 0.45 -23.08
N ASN A 263 9.86 -0.88 -22.95
CA ASN A 263 9.31 -1.81 -23.93
C ASN A 263 7.78 -1.87 -23.85
N ALA A 264 7.14 -2.32 -24.93
CA ALA A 264 5.68 -2.30 -25.06
C ALA A 264 4.92 -3.13 -24.01
N ASP A 265 5.56 -4.09 -23.34
CA ASP A 265 4.92 -4.91 -22.31
C ASP A 265 5.30 -4.47 -20.88
N ASP A 266 6.17 -3.45 -20.75
CA ASP A 266 6.70 -3.00 -19.47
C ASP A 266 5.66 -2.14 -18.73
N THR A 267 5.45 -2.43 -17.44
CA THR A 267 4.41 -1.79 -16.62
C THR A 267 4.96 -1.36 -15.26
N ALA A 268 4.75 -0.12 -14.81
CA ALA A 268 5.20 0.29 -13.48
C ALA A 268 4.44 -0.39 -12.33
N LEU A 269 3.11 -0.45 -12.40
CA LEU A 269 2.26 -1.11 -11.39
C LEU A 269 1.30 -2.08 -12.06
N ARG A 270 1.33 -3.36 -11.68
CA ARG A 270 0.31 -4.34 -12.08
C ARG A 270 -0.47 -4.83 -10.85
N VAL A 271 -1.79 -4.72 -10.90
CA VAL A 271 -2.69 -5.24 -9.87
C VAL A 271 -3.52 -6.36 -10.49
N ARG A 272 -3.49 -7.55 -9.87
CA ARG A 272 -4.21 -8.73 -10.36
C ARG A 272 -4.77 -9.57 -9.22
N GLU A 273 -5.52 -10.61 -9.59
CA GLU A 273 -6.29 -11.42 -8.67
C GLU A 273 -7.35 -10.58 -7.96
N TYR A 274 -7.50 -10.77 -6.65
CA TYR A 274 -8.42 -10.00 -5.84
C TYR A 274 -7.74 -8.73 -5.33
N SER A 275 -8.42 -7.59 -5.39
CA SER A 275 -7.98 -6.41 -4.65
C SER A 275 -9.22 -5.60 -4.29
N PHE A 276 -9.21 -4.97 -3.12
CA PHE A 276 -10.37 -4.20 -2.69
C PHE A 276 -9.96 -3.14 -1.68
N ALA A 277 -10.60 -1.98 -1.75
CA ALA A 277 -10.46 -0.88 -0.80
C ALA A 277 -9.00 -0.43 -0.59
N ASN A 278 -8.18 -0.53 -1.64
CA ASN A 278 -6.82 -0.01 -1.60
C ASN A 278 -6.83 1.50 -1.78
N HIS A 279 -6.06 2.22 -0.97
CA HIS A 279 -5.86 3.66 -1.12
C HIS A 279 -4.43 3.95 -1.53
N PHE A 280 -4.22 4.22 -2.82
CA PHE A 280 -2.97 4.70 -3.37
C PHE A 280 -2.92 6.23 -3.25
N ARG A 281 -1.86 6.78 -2.66
CA ARG A 281 -1.70 8.22 -2.41
C ARG A 281 -0.33 8.69 -2.87
N TYR A 282 -0.27 9.85 -3.52
CA TYR A 282 0.99 10.48 -3.94
C TYR A 282 1.92 9.51 -4.70
N LEU A 283 1.31 8.73 -5.60
CA LEU A 283 2.02 7.72 -6.36
C LEU A 283 2.69 8.36 -7.57
N ASN A 284 4.01 8.25 -7.66
CA ASN A 284 4.79 8.68 -8.82
C ASN A 284 5.02 7.48 -9.75
N ILE A 285 4.48 7.57 -10.95
CA ILE A 285 4.69 6.62 -12.05
C ILE A 285 5.60 7.30 -13.06
N GLU A 286 6.84 6.85 -13.15
CA GLU A 286 7.87 7.55 -13.94
C GLU A 286 8.65 6.60 -14.85
N ALA A 287 9.19 7.15 -15.93
CA ALA A 287 10.20 6.51 -16.77
C ALA A 287 9.83 5.11 -17.30
N THR A 288 8.54 4.87 -17.56
CA THR A 288 8.00 3.57 -17.97
C THR A 288 7.17 3.66 -19.25
N HIS A 289 6.96 2.52 -19.92
CA HIS A 289 6.00 2.40 -21.01
C HIS A 289 4.56 2.48 -20.51
N HIS A 290 4.06 1.48 -19.78
CA HIS A 290 2.72 1.48 -19.20
C HIS A 290 2.74 1.86 -17.72
N GLY A 291 1.75 2.66 -17.29
CA GLY A 291 1.68 3.15 -15.93
C GLY A 291 1.10 2.12 -14.97
N ILE A 292 -0.23 2.09 -14.90
CA ILE A 292 -0.98 1.19 -14.03
C ILE A 292 -1.75 0.20 -14.90
N HIS A 293 -1.65 -1.09 -14.58
CA HIS A 293 -2.42 -2.15 -15.24
C HIS A 293 -3.25 -2.93 -14.21
N ILE A 294 -4.56 -2.86 -14.34
CA ILE A 294 -5.51 -3.67 -13.56
C ILE A 294 -5.95 -4.82 -14.45
N ALA A 295 -5.38 -6.00 -14.21
CA ALA A 295 -5.45 -7.12 -15.15
C ALA A 295 -6.57 -8.13 -14.85
N ASP A 296 -7.33 -7.95 -13.76
CA ASP A 296 -8.38 -8.88 -13.35
C ASP A 296 -9.65 -8.14 -12.92
N SER A 297 -10.81 -8.69 -13.30
CA SER A 297 -12.14 -8.29 -12.86
C SER A 297 -12.33 -8.23 -11.34
N ARG A 298 -11.53 -8.98 -10.58
CA ARG A 298 -11.56 -9.03 -9.12
C ARG A 298 -10.63 -8.01 -8.46
N ALA A 299 -9.80 -7.31 -9.24
CA ALA A 299 -8.85 -6.31 -8.77
C ALA A 299 -9.41 -4.88 -8.90
N ILE A 300 -10.70 -4.70 -8.61
CA ILE A 300 -11.44 -3.43 -8.74
C ILE A 300 -11.66 -2.80 -7.36
N TYR A 301 -12.19 -1.57 -7.28
CA TYR A 301 -12.37 -0.83 -6.02
C TYR A 301 -11.04 -0.35 -5.39
N ASN A 302 -10.18 0.21 -6.25
CA ASN A 302 -8.96 0.91 -5.85
C ASN A 302 -9.17 2.42 -5.98
N ILE A 303 -8.63 3.18 -5.03
CA ILE A 303 -8.68 4.64 -5.00
C ILE A 303 -7.26 5.18 -5.20
N PHE A 304 -7.03 5.91 -6.27
CA PHE A 304 -5.77 6.55 -6.62
C PHE A 304 -5.88 8.06 -6.42
N GLN A 305 -5.29 8.58 -5.35
CA GLN A 305 -5.30 10.00 -5.03
C GLN A 305 -3.94 10.63 -5.35
N ASN A 306 -3.95 11.70 -6.14
CA ASN A 306 -2.76 12.44 -6.57
C ASN A 306 -1.73 11.54 -7.29
N ALA A 307 -2.20 10.64 -8.16
CA ALA A 307 -1.32 9.86 -9.01
C ALA A 307 -0.64 10.75 -10.06
N TYR A 308 0.68 10.74 -10.10
CA TYR A 308 1.50 11.47 -11.06
C TYR A 308 2.02 10.52 -12.13
N PHE A 309 1.67 10.78 -13.39
CA PHE A 309 2.07 9.98 -14.55
C PHE A 309 3.07 10.75 -15.40
N ALA A 310 4.33 10.30 -15.38
CA ALA A 310 5.41 10.73 -16.24
C ALA A 310 5.99 9.55 -17.03
N ASN A 311 5.10 8.76 -17.65
CA ASN A 311 5.47 7.74 -18.61
C ASN A 311 6.26 8.34 -19.78
N VAL A 312 7.12 7.54 -20.38
CA VAL A 312 7.88 7.93 -21.58
C VAL A 312 7.12 7.64 -22.87
N ARG A 313 6.19 6.66 -22.86
CA ARG A 313 5.32 6.22 -23.97
C ARG A 313 4.03 5.60 -23.43
N GLY A 314 3.32 4.84 -24.27
CA GLY A 314 2.31 3.88 -23.85
C GLY A 314 1.09 4.48 -23.17
N THR A 315 0.54 3.71 -22.24
CA THR A 315 -0.77 3.96 -21.64
C THR A 315 -0.65 4.24 -20.15
N ALA A 316 -1.23 5.35 -19.68
CA ALA A 316 -1.16 5.70 -18.24
C ALA A 316 -1.94 4.70 -17.37
N VAL A 317 -3.14 4.30 -17.81
CA VAL A 317 -3.94 3.26 -17.13
C VAL A 317 -4.53 2.26 -18.12
N ILE A 318 -4.28 0.97 -17.89
CA ILE A 318 -4.91 -0.14 -18.60
C ILE A 318 -5.83 -0.85 -17.59
N GLN A 319 -7.09 -1.07 -17.95
CA GLN A 319 -8.03 -1.84 -17.15
C GLN A 319 -8.67 -2.97 -17.97
N ASP A 320 -8.21 -4.19 -17.73
CA ASP A 320 -8.68 -5.40 -18.41
C ASP A 320 -9.67 -6.18 -17.55
N ILE A 321 -10.96 -5.89 -17.74
CA ILE A 321 -12.04 -6.54 -16.97
C ILE A 321 -12.81 -7.44 -17.91
N ASP A 322 -12.65 -8.76 -17.73
CA ASP A 322 -13.58 -9.72 -18.30
C ASP A 322 -14.95 -9.55 -17.65
N GLU A 323 -15.90 -9.00 -18.39
CA GLU A 323 -17.25 -8.77 -17.91
C GLU A 323 -17.99 -10.06 -17.54
N ASN A 324 -17.57 -11.20 -18.09
CA ASN A 324 -18.13 -12.52 -17.83
C ASN A 324 -17.32 -13.33 -16.81
N GLY A 325 -16.23 -12.75 -16.29
CA GLY A 325 -15.39 -13.36 -15.28
C GLY A 325 -16.08 -13.47 -13.91
N PRO A 326 -15.49 -14.21 -12.95
CA PRO A 326 -15.99 -14.29 -11.59
C PRO A 326 -15.89 -12.91 -10.90
N ARG A 327 -16.96 -12.11 -10.99
CA ARG A 327 -17.05 -10.81 -10.32
C ARG A 327 -17.27 -10.96 -8.81
N PHE A 328 -16.82 -9.96 -8.05
CA PHE A 328 -17.37 -9.68 -6.72
C PHE A 328 -18.89 -9.43 -6.84
N PRO A 329 -19.73 -9.69 -5.80
CA PRO A 329 -21.17 -9.53 -5.90
C PRO A 329 -21.56 -8.20 -6.54
N ALA A 330 -22.31 -8.32 -7.63
CA ALA A 330 -22.64 -7.27 -8.59
C ALA A 330 -23.35 -6.09 -7.91
N SER A 331 -22.59 -5.11 -7.46
CA SER A 331 -23.11 -3.77 -7.21
C SER A 331 -22.55 -2.85 -8.30
N ALA A 332 -23.43 -2.09 -8.94
CA ALA A 332 -23.12 -1.19 -10.05
C ALA A 332 -22.20 0.00 -9.65
N GLU A 333 -21.73 0.03 -8.39
CA GLU A 333 -20.91 1.10 -7.80
C GLU A 333 -19.43 0.71 -7.64
N GLN A 334 -19.06 -0.52 -8.00
CA GLN A 334 -17.67 -0.99 -7.91
C GLN A 334 -16.90 -0.59 -9.17
N GLY A 335 -15.99 0.38 -9.01
CA GLY A 335 -15.06 0.81 -10.05
C GLY A 335 -13.72 1.24 -9.47
N THR A 336 -12.82 1.67 -10.34
CA THR A 336 -11.52 2.23 -9.94
C THR A 336 -11.64 3.76 -9.95
N TYR A 337 -11.20 4.41 -8.87
CA TYR A 337 -11.36 5.85 -8.66
C TYR A 337 -10.01 6.55 -8.76
N PHE A 338 -9.96 7.65 -9.49
CA PHE A 338 -8.80 8.53 -9.60
C PHE A 338 -9.19 9.93 -9.14
N HIS A 339 -8.57 10.39 -8.06
CA HIS A 339 -8.75 11.73 -7.51
C HIS A 339 -7.52 12.59 -7.81
N ASN A 340 -7.73 13.69 -8.54
CA ASN A 340 -6.68 14.63 -8.95
C ASN A 340 -5.45 13.96 -9.62
N PRO A 341 -5.63 13.13 -10.68
CA PRO A 341 -4.49 12.59 -11.41
C PRO A 341 -3.78 13.71 -12.20
N PHE A 342 -2.45 13.65 -12.25
CA PHE A 342 -1.62 14.55 -13.05
C PHE A 342 -0.86 13.76 -14.12
N VAL A 343 -1.00 14.17 -15.38
CA VAL A 343 -0.31 13.54 -16.51
C VAL A 343 0.68 14.54 -17.11
N ALA A 344 1.96 14.29 -16.90
CA ALA A 344 3.08 15.16 -17.29
C ALA A 344 3.88 14.62 -18.48
N GLY A 345 3.97 13.30 -18.59
CA GLY A 345 4.89 12.60 -19.49
C GLY A 345 4.47 12.56 -20.95
N ALA A 346 5.22 11.81 -21.75
CA ALA A 346 4.94 11.52 -23.16
C ALA A 346 3.97 10.32 -23.31
N VAL A 347 2.93 10.32 -22.47
CA VAL A 347 1.83 9.34 -22.49
C VAL A 347 1.14 9.39 -23.85
N GLU A 348 1.04 8.25 -24.53
CA GLU A 348 0.38 8.13 -25.83
C GLU A 348 -1.14 8.00 -25.65
N ASN A 349 -1.56 7.12 -24.73
CA ASN A 349 -2.95 6.90 -24.36
C ASN A 349 -3.15 7.17 -22.86
N ILE A 350 -4.17 7.94 -22.49
CA ILE A 350 -4.45 8.15 -21.06
C ILE A 350 -5.06 6.87 -20.46
N VAL A 351 -6.05 6.28 -21.13
CA VAL A 351 -6.70 5.05 -20.69
C VAL A 351 -6.99 4.10 -21.84
N GLU A 352 -6.78 2.82 -21.57
CA GLU A 352 -7.37 1.70 -22.30
C GLU A 352 -8.18 0.85 -21.33
N HIS A 353 -9.41 0.47 -21.69
CA HIS A 353 -10.20 -0.44 -20.86
C HIS A 353 -11.10 -1.35 -21.70
N THR A 354 -11.20 -2.61 -21.31
CA THR A 354 -12.08 -3.60 -21.96
C THR A 354 -13.39 -3.82 -21.20
N GLY A 355 -13.49 -3.34 -19.96
CA GLY A 355 -14.69 -3.41 -19.15
C GLY A 355 -14.53 -2.71 -17.79
N GLY A 356 -15.58 -2.77 -16.97
CA GLY A 356 -15.64 -2.12 -15.66
C GLY A 356 -15.74 -0.59 -15.75
N THR A 357 -15.82 0.08 -14.60
CA THR A 357 -16.00 1.53 -14.53
C THR A 357 -14.77 2.20 -13.93
N LEU A 358 -14.33 3.28 -14.57
CA LEU A 358 -13.30 4.20 -14.09
C LEU A 358 -13.94 5.53 -13.76
N TYR A 359 -13.75 5.98 -12.53
CA TYR A 359 -14.21 7.28 -12.04
C TYR A 359 -13.01 8.22 -11.92
N VAL A 360 -13.17 9.45 -12.40
CA VAL A 360 -12.10 10.45 -12.36
C VAL A 360 -12.67 11.78 -11.91
N ASP A 361 -12.09 12.37 -10.89
CA ASP A 361 -12.38 13.76 -10.49
C ASP A 361 -11.09 14.60 -10.35
N GLY A 362 -11.24 15.92 -10.45
CA GLY A 362 -10.16 16.88 -10.16
C GLY A 362 -8.97 16.91 -11.13
N SER A 363 -9.07 16.40 -12.37
CA SER A 363 -7.90 16.40 -13.27
C SER A 363 -7.53 17.78 -13.82
N SER A 364 -6.22 18.05 -13.97
CA SER A 364 -5.67 19.29 -14.56
C SER A 364 -5.56 19.26 -16.10
N ARG A 365 -5.90 18.14 -16.75
CA ARG A 365 -6.05 17.99 -18.20
C ARG A 365 -7.31 17.19 -18.54
N LYS A 366 -7.98 17.59 -19.62
CA LYS A 366 -9.22 16.97 -20.12
C LYS A 366 -8.97 15.50 -20.47
N TRP A 367 -9.58 14.59 -19.73
CA TRP A 367 -9.61 13.15 -20.04
C TRP A 367 -10.41 12.95 -21.34
N PRO A 368 -9.78 12.56 -22.47
CA PRO A 368 -10.50 12.39 -23.72
C PRO A 368 -11.21 11.03 -23.69
N SER A 369 -12.53 11.07 -23.54
CA SER A 369 -13.47 10.06 -24.06
C SER A 369 -13.08 8.58 -23.90
N ALA A 370 -13.10 8.08 -22.66
CA ALA A 370 -13.76 6.79 -22.45
C ALA A 370 -15.26 7.09 -22.49
N THR A 371 -16.06 6.27 -23.17
CA THR A 371 -17.50 6.46 -23.34
C THR A 371 -18.15 6.73 -21.97
N GLN A 372 -18.38 8.01 -21.74
CA GLN A 372 -18.71 8.60 -20.45
C GLN A 372 -20.22 8.39 -20.27
N GLN A 373 -20.62 7.45 -19.40
CA GLN A 373 -21.83 7.70 -18.63
C GLN A 373 -21.42 8.65 -17.51
N THR A 374 -21.46 9.94 -17.84
CA THR A 374 -21.42 11.03 -16.89
C THR A 374 -22.60 10.86 -15.94
N PHE A 375 -22.36 10.76 -14.65
CA PHE A 375 -23.24 11.45 -13.71
C PHE A 375 -22.64 12.83 -13.46
N GLU A 376 -23.50 13.82 -13.64
CA GLU A 376 -23.20 15.26 -13.71
C GLU A 376 -22.67 15.81 -12.39
N GLY A 377 -21.48 16.39 -12.44
CA GLY A 377 -20.96 17.37 -11.51
C GLY A 377 -20.18 18.38 -12.32
N ASP A 378 -20.88 19.34 -12.91
CA ASP A 378 -20.29 20.36 -13.77
C ASP A 378 -19.27 21.22 -13.01
N ARG A 379 -18.07 21.35 -13.61
CA ARG A 379 -16.97 22.29 -13.33
C ARG A 379 -16.11 22.03 -12.09
N TYR A 380 -14.84 21.61 -12.30
CA TYR A 380 -13.67 22.50 -12.27
C TYR A 380 -12.37 21.70 -12.47
N GLY A 381 -11.48 22.24 -13.32
CA GLY A 381 -10.06 21.94 -13.32
C GLY A 381 -9.32 23.23 -12.95
N GLY A 382 -8.53 23.20 -11.87
CA GLY A 382 -7.81 24.37 -11.37
C GLY A 382 -6.81 23.98 -10.27
N ASN A 383 -5.67 24.66 -10.23
CA ASN A 383 -4.53 24.42 -9.35
C ASN A 383 -4.90 24.39 -7.86
N TYR A 384 -4.25 23.50 -7.09
CA TYR A 384 -4.45 23.25 -5.65
C TYR A 384 -4.14 24.44 -4.71
N ARG A 385 -3.82 25.63 -5.24
CA ARG A 385 -3.61 26.84 -4.43
C ARG A 385 -4.84 27.75 -4.32
N ASP A 386 -5.93 27.44 -5.02
CA ASP A 386 -7.14 28.28 -5.03
C ASP A 386 -8.40 27.61 -4.43
N ALA A 387 -8.33 26.35 -3.96
CA ALA A 387 -9.47 25.68 -3.31
C ALA A 387 -9.58 26.06 -1.82
N SER A 388 -9.93 27.30 -1.53
CA SER A 388 -10.32 27.75 -0.19
C SER A 388 -11.84 27.65 0.07
N SER A 389 -12.63 27.25 -0.93
CA SER A 389 -14.09 27.16 -0.83
C SER A 389 -14.67 26.15 -1.82
N PHE A 390 -15.68 25.40 -1.39
CA PHE A 390 -16.59 24.67 -2.26
C PHE A 390 -17.83 25.56 -2.46
N GLU A 391 -18.08 26.00 -3.69
CA GLU A 391 -19.29 26.77 -4.01
C GLU A 391 -20.40 25.79 -4.39
N PHE A 392 -21.40 25.65 -3.52
CA PHE A 392 -22.66 25.01 -3.86
C PHE A 392 -23.66 26.09 -4.29
N GLU A 393 -24.40 25.87 -5.37
CA GLU A 393 -25.58 26.68 -5.66
C GLU A 393 -26.73 26.22 -4.75
N PRO A 394 -27.30 27.10 -3.91
CA PRO A 394 -28.45 26.76 -3.08
C PRO A 394 -29.63 26.31 -3.94
N ARG A 395 -30.34 25.29 -3.48
CA ARG A 395 -31.48 24.72 -4.18
C ARG A 395 -32.75 24.89 -3.37
N SER A 396 -33.81 25.29 -4.08
CA SER A 396 -35.16 25.42 -3.53
C SER A 396 -35.97 24.13 -3.57
N THR A 397 -35.44 23.05 -4.17
CA THR A 397 -36.08 21.73 -4.21
C THR A 397 -35.04 20.62 -4.12
N PRO A 398 -35.34 19.51 -3.41
CA PRO A 398 -34.43 18.38 -3.32
C PRO A 398 -34.16 17.78 -4.71
N PRO A 399 -32.89 17.49 -5.07
CA PRO A 399 -32.59 16.60 -6.17
C PRO A 399 -33.16 15.20 -5.93
N GLU A 400 -33.20 14.39 -6.99
CA GLU A 400 -33.45 12.95 -6.86
C GLU A 400 -32.43 12.30 -5.93
N HIS A 401 -32.92 11.41 -5.06
CA HIS A 401 -32.09 10.68 -4.11
C HIS A 401 -31.07 9.81 -4.82
N GLN A 402 -29.82 9.90 -4.35
CA GLN A 402 -28.73 9.01 -4.68
C GLN A 402 -27.85 8.90 -3.43
N LEU A 403 -27.43 7.70 -3.05
CA LEU A 403 -26.61 7.48 -1.86
C LEU A 403 -25.32 8.31 -1.97
N GLY A 404 -25.00 9.08 -0.92
CA GLY A 404 -23.81 9.92 -0.83
C GLY A 404 -23.90 11.25 -1.59
N ARG A 405 -25.01 11.55 -2.27
CA ARG A 405 -25.17 12.83 -2.99
C ARG A 405 -25.25 13.98 -1.99
N ILE A 406 -24.44 15.01 -2.19
CA ILE A 406 -24.44 16.23 -1.39
C ILE A 406 -25.13 17.36 -2.17
N ALA A 407 -25.88 18.21 -1.48
CA ALA A 407 -26.48 19.42 -2.02
C ALA A 407 -26.53 20.52 -0.96
N LEU A 408 -26.77 21.76 -1.40
CA LEU A 408 -27.04 22.88 -0.50
C LEU A 408 -28.54 23.21 -0.55
N ALA A 409 -29.22 22.96 0.56
CA ALA A 409 -30.60 23.37 0.78
C ALA A 409 -30.64 24.89 1.01
N ASP A 410 -31.65 25.59 0.48
CA ASP A 410 -31.71 27.05 0.55
C ASP A 410 -32.25 27.60 1.89
N GLY A 411 -32.76 26.72 2.76
CA GLY A 411 -33.33 27.10 4.06
C GLY A 411 -34.68 27.80 3.98
N GLN A 412 -35.23 28.01 2.78
CA GLN A 412 -36.51 28.73 2.60
C GLN A 412 -37.57 27.85 1.98
N SER A 413 -37.23 27.20 0.87
CA SER A 413 -38.13 26.35 0.09
C SER A 413 -37.79 24.88 0.26
N TRP A 414 -36.52 24.59 0.49
CA TRP A 414 -36.03 23.27 0.85
C TRP A 414 -35.09 23.38 2.03
N ASP A 415 -35.48 22.69 3.10
CA ASP A 415 -34.91 22.73 4.43
C ASP A 415 -35.35 21.40 5.11
N PRO A 416 -34.45 20.39 5.20
CA PRO A 416 -34.78 19.09 5.77
C PRO A 416 -35.19 19.08 7.24
N ASP A 417 -34.68 20.00 8.06
CA ASP A 417 -34.92 19.99 9.52
C ASP A 417 -35.94 21.07 9.97
N ALA A 418 -36.29 21.97 9.05
CA ALA A 418 -37.25 23.06 9.12
C ALA A 418 -36.86 24.22 10.05
N ASP A 419 -35.57 24.49 10.23
CA ASP A 419 -35.08 25.56 11.09
C ASP A 419 -34.89 26.93 10.43
N GLY A 420 -34.97 26.97 9.10
CA GLY A 420 -34.93 28.17 8.26
C GLY A 420 -33.54 28.62 7.82
N TYR A 421 -32.47 27.83 8.05
CA TYR A 421 -31.12 28.13 7.59
C TYR A 421 -30.73 27.32 6.34
N PRO A 422 -29.88 27.87 5.45
CA PRO A 422 -29.30 27.07 4.39
C PRO A 422 -28.43 25.96 4.98
N GLU A 423 -28.60 24.73 4.51
CA GLU A 423 -27.91 23.56 5.07
C GLU A 423 -27.15 22.80 4.00
N LEU A 424 -25.96 22.31 4.37
CA LEU A 424 -25.32 21.27 3.58
C LEU A 424 -25.95 19.93 3.93
N VAL A 425 -26.50 19.23 2.95
CA VAL A 425 -27.28 18.01 3.15
C VAL A 425 -26.73 16.85 2.32
N ILE A 426 -26.83 15.62 2.83
CA ILE A 426 -26.43 14.38 2.15
C ILE A 426 -27.59 13.40 2.02
N SER A 427 -27.74 12.79 0.86
CA SER A 427 -28.74 11.75 0.66
C SER A 427 -28.22 10.37 1.09
N ASN A 428 -28.98 9.65 1.91
CA ASN A 428 -28.69 8.25 2.28
C ASN A 428 -29.28 7.23 1.27
N GLY A 429 -29.78 7.71 0.13
CA GLY A 429 -30.48 6.92 -0.88
C GLY A 429 -32.00 6.91 -0.72
N THR A 430 -32.53 7.32 0.43
CA THR A 430 -33.98 7.41 0.71
C THR A 430 -34.42 8.74 1.32
N GLU A 431 -33.53 9.44 2.01
CA GLU A 431 -33.78 10.66 2.77
C GLU A 431 -32.61 11.62 2.57
N TRP A 432 -32.87 12.93 2.76
CA TRP A 432 -31.85 13.97 2.83
C TRP A 432 -31.56 14.25 4.31
N ILE A 433 -30.30 14.08 4.70
CA ILE A 433 -29.81 14.25 6.08
C ILE A 433 -28.99 15.53 6.12
N GLU A 434 -29.30 16.43 7.06
CA GLU A 434 -28.45 17.58 7.36
C GLU A 434 -27.06 17.12 7.80
N LEU A 435 -26.01 17.71 7.21
CA LEU A 435 -24.63 17.58 7.69
C LEU A 435 -24.25 18.75 8.60
N THR A 436 -24.66 19.97 8.23
CA THR A 436 -24.42 21.19 9.00
C THR A 436 -25.28 22.34 8.49
N ASP A 437 -25.76 23.15 9.42
CA ASP A 437 -26.17 24.53 9.18
C ASP A 437 -25.04 25.36 8.57
N LEU A 438 -25.36 26.14 7.54
CA LEU A 438 -24.53 27.25 7.12
C LEU A 438 -25.00 28.49 7.87
N SER A 439 -24.19 28.94 8.83
CA SER A 439 -24.46 30.19 9.55
C SER A 439 -24.74 31.30 8.54
N SER A 440 -25.91 31.96 8.65
CA SER A 440 -26.13 33.23 7.98
C SER A 440 -25.02 34.17 8.44
N SER A 441 -24.03 34.41 7.57
CA SER A 441 -23.08 35.48 7.84
C SER A 441 -23.92 36.74 7.88
N ALA A 442 -24.01 37.36 9.06
CA ALA A 442 -24.61 38.67 9.21
C ALA A 442 -23.95 39.59 8.16
N SER A 443 -24.81 40.15 7.32
CA SER A 443 -24.57 41.09 6.21
C SER A 443 -23.30 41.93 6.27
#